data_AF-A0A3M2B7Z9-F1
#
_entry.id   AF-A0A3M2B7Z9-F1
#
_cell.length_a   1.000
_cell.length_b   1.000
_cell.length_c   1.000
_cell.angle_alpha   90.00
_cell.angle_beta   90.00
_cell.angle_gamma   90.00
#
_symmetry.space_group_name_H-M   'P 1'
#
loop_
_entity.id
_entity.type
_entity.pdbx_description
1 polymer ?
#
loop_
_entity_poly.entity_id
_entity_poly.type
_entity_poly.pdbx_seq_one_letter_code
_entity_poly.pdbx_strand_id
1 'polypeptide(L)'
;MKMRTMWLVGLAALMALSGAQTGGRTQRSATQKDDGRIPIAQAAQEVAQKFKVQIIVDPALTVRVLPTQADTLEKALDELVANARDVVWRKVYTNKVLGVEPSPEQILSAVRALLSIELGGVIVVNPRSATLNSFVANYPAPQNLEATLEQMQPPFSAKPVYVILNPRPQQPALRGTPAEQFAQLQQQLFDLLAKMSPEERSQALRAGMQMWMNADPNLRNQMIFEGMRLSFEYWQSLTPEQQREMIEMGRKFFEQYMGGGGY
;
A
#
# COMPACT_ATOMS: atom_id res chain seq x y z
N MET A 1 22.96 -31.47 -8.42
CA MET A 1 21.80 -30.88 -9.12
C MET A 1 20.57 -31.02 -8.24
N LYS A 2 20.21 -29.96 -7.50
CA LYS A 2 19.03 -29.88 -6.62
C LYS A 2 18.37 -28.51 -6.84
N MET A 3 17.06 -28.41 -6.57
CA MET A 3 16.16 -27.24 -6.66
C MET A 3 15.45 -27.00 -8.01
N ARG A 4 14.35 -27.75 -8.26
CA ARG A 4 13.24 -27.29 -9.13
C ARG A 4 11.83 -27.65 -8.63
N THR A 5 11.71 -28.31 -7.48
CA THR A 5 10.45 -28.97 -7.05
C THR A 5 9.50 -28.12 -6.19
N MET A 6 9.72 -26.81 -6.05
CA MET A 6 8.97 -25.98 -5.08
C MET A 6 8.09 -24.89 -5.71
N TRP A 7 7.64 -25.10 -6.95
CA TRP A 7 6.81 -24.13 -7.70
C TRP A 7 5.39 -24.59 -8.02
N LEU A 8 5.02 -25.84 -7.73
CA LEU A 8 3.81 -26.44 -8.31
C LEU A 8 2.58 -26.56 -7.40
N VAL A 9 2.69 -26.24 -6.11
CA VAL A 9 1.53 -26.24 -5.22
C VAL A 9 0.69 -24.95 -5.38
N GLY A 10 1.27 -23.87 -5.93
CA GLY A 10 0.56 -22.60 -6.14
C GLY A 10 -0.15 -22.46 -7.49
N LEU A 11 0.03 -23.40 -8.43
CA LEU A 11 -0.42 -23.24 -9.82
C LEU A 11 -1.59 -24.16 -10.22
N ALA A 12 -1.96 -25.14 -9.38
CA ALA A 12 -3.11 -26.02 -9.65
C ALA A 12 -4.47 -25.39 -9.31
N ALA A 13 -4.51 -24.26 -8.59
CA ALA A 13 -5.76 -23.53 -8.33
C ALA A 13 -6.20 -22.61 -9.50
N LEU A 14 -5.41 -22.52 -10.58
CA LEU A 14 -5.51 -21.49 -11.61
C LEU A 14 -6.42 -21.83 -12.82
N MET A 15 -7.09 -22.99 -12.87
CA MET A 15 -7.78 -23.42 -14.11
C MET A 15 -9.28 -23.77 -13.96
N ALA A 16 -9.94 -23.50 -12.83
CA ALA A 16 -11.33 -23.97 -12.61
C ALA A 16 -12.37 -22.90 -12.24
N LEU A 17 -12.19 -21.62 -12.60
CA LEU A 17 -13.17 -20.56 -12.26
C LEU A 17 -13.62 -19.65 -13.42
N SER A 18 -13.35 -20.02 -14.68
CA SER A 18 -13.82 -19.25 -15.85
C SER A 18 -15.25 -19.60 -16.33
N GLY A 19 -16.04 -20.31 -15.52
CA GLY A 19 -17.34 -20.84 -15.93
C GLY A 19 -18.49 -20.56 -14.97
N ALA A 20 -18.84 -19.30 -14.75
CA ALA A 20 -20.21 -18.84 -14.46
C ALA A 20 -20.21 -17.38 -14.02
N GLN A 21 -20.69 -16.47 -14.88
CA GLN A 21 -21.51 -15.28 -14.52
C GLN A 21 -21.65 -14.35 -15.73
N THR A 22 -22.34 -14.81 -16.78
CA THR A 22 -23.07 -13.93 -17.69
C THR A 22 -24.48 -13.72 -17.13
N GLY A 23 -24.58 -12.81 -16.15
CA GLY A 23 -25.85 -12.38 -15.57
C GLY A 23 -25.97 -10.86 -15.70
N GLY A 24 -26.94 -10.41 -16.50
CA GLY A 24 -27.14 -9.01 -16.86
C GLY A 24 -27.28 -8.09 -15.65
N ARG A 25 -26.53 -6.99 -15.66
CA ARG A 25 -26.66 -5.92 -14.68
C ARG A 25 -27.46 -4.79 -15.28
N THR A 26 -28.75 -4.78 -14.94
CA THR A 26 -29.68 -3.68 -15.15
C THR A 26 -29.09 -2.40 -14.56
N GLN A 27 -28.94 -1.39 -15.41
CA GLN A 27 -28.53 -0.04 -15.10
C GLN A 27 -29.64 0.63 -14.27
N ARG A 28 -29.58 0.52 -12.94
CA ARG A 28 -30.36 1.38 -12.03
C ARG A 28 -29.57 2.66 -11.81
N SER A 29 -29.83 3.66 -12.63
CA SER A 29 -29.46 5.05 -12.39
C SER A 29 -30.21 5.52 -11.14
N ALA A 30 -29.60 5.36 -9.98
CA ALA A 30 -30.04 6.07 -8.78
C ALA A 30 -29.65 7.54 -8.97
N THR A 31 -30.64 8.41 -9.13
CA THR A 31 -30.50 9.86 -9.10
C THR A 31 -29.94 10.25 -7.73
N GLN A 32 -28.62 10.33 -7.64
CA GLN A 32 -27.91 10.76 -6.45
C GLN A 32 -28.13 12.28 -6.33
N LYS A 33 -28.97 12.66 -5.37
CA LYS A 33 -29.15 14.05 -4.94
C LYS A 33 -27.76 14.62 -4.64
N ASP A 34 -27.39 15.69 -5.31
CA ASP A 34 -26.08 16.32 -5.17
C ASP A 34 -26.00 16.98 -3.78
N ASP A 35 -25.35 16.32 -2.83
CA ASP A 35 -25.21 16.76 -1.42
C ASP A 35 -24.18 17.90 -1.26
N GLY A 36 -23.80 18.57 -2.36
CA GLY A 36 -22.81 19.66 -2.40
C GLY A 36 -21.39 19.24 -2.03
N ARG A 37 -21.14 17.96 -1.71
CA ARG A 37 -19.83 17.44 -1.33
C ARG A 37 -18.99 17.15 -2.55
N ILE A 38 -17.77 17.66 -2.56
CA ILE A 38 -16.79 17.44 -3.62
C ILE A 38 -15.67 16.49 -3.13
N PRO A 39 -14.92 15.84 -4.03
CA PRO A 39 -13.75 15.06 -3.64
C PRO A 39 -12.77 15.90 -2.81
N ILE A 40 -12.19 15.35 -1.75
CA ILE A 40 -11.26 16.09 -0.88
C ILE A 40 -10.04 16.63 -1.65
N ALA A 41 -9.58 15.93 -2.69
CA ALA A 41 -8.52 16.39 -3.55
C ALA A 41 -8.89 17.69 -4.28
N GLN A 42 -10.14 17.81 -4.75
CA GLN A 42 -10.65 19.02 -5.39
C GLN A 42 -10.79 20.15 -4.37
N ALA A 43 -11.39 19.89 -3.20
CA ALA A 43 -11.56 20.89 -2.16
C ALA A 43 -10.21 21.45 -1.68
N ALA A 44 -9.22 20.57 -1.49
CA ALA A 44 -7.86 20.96 -1.14
C ALA A 44 -7.19 21.80 -2.25
N GLN A 45 -7.45 21.49 -3.53
CA GLN A 45 -6.94 22.30 -4.64
C GLN A 45 -7.51 23.72 -4.64
N GLU A 46 -8.81 23.88 -4.34
CA GLU A 46 -9.46 25.19 -4.22
C GLU A 46 -8.84 26.01 -3.05
N VAL A 47 -8.57 25.37 -1.91
CA VAL A 47 -7.88 25.98 -0.77
C VAL A 47 -6.44 26.37 -1.15
N ALA A 48 -5.71 25.49 -1.82
CA ALA A 48 -4.34 25.74 -2.28
C ALA A 48 -4.27 26.98 -3.19
N GLN A 49 -5.24 27.13 -4.10
CA GLN A 49 -5.35 28.30 -4.97
C GLN A 49 -5.72 29.57 -4.21
N LYS A 50 -6.73 29.50 -3.32
CA LYS A 50 -7.20 30.65 -2.52
C LYS A 50 -6.08 31.26 -1.68
N PHE A 51 -5.30 30.41 -1.01
CA PHE A 51 -4.23 30.85 -0.10
C PHE A 51 -2.84 30.86 -0.73
N LYS A 52 -2.70 30.48 -2.01
CA LYS A 52 -1.42 30.40 -2.75
C LYS A 52 -0.37 29.56 -2.03
N VAL A 53 -0.77 28.37 -1.58
CA VAL A 53 0.09 27.40 -0.87
C VAL A 53 0.13 26.05 -1.57
N GLN A 54 1.15 25.25 -1.25
CA GLN A 54 1.24 23.88 -1.73
C GLN A 54 0.53 22.93 -0.77
N ILE A 55 -0.48 22.21 -1.28
CA ILE A 55 -1.19 21.16 -0.54
C ILE A 55 -1.02 19.84 -1.28
N ILE A 56 -0.53 18.82 -0.59
CA ILE A 56 -0.43 17.44 -1.07
C ILE A 56 -1.55 16.64 -0.41
N VAL A 57 -2.35 15.96 -1.22
CA VAL A 57 -3.39 15.04 -0.74
C VAL A 57 -2.94 13.63 -1.03
N ASP A 58 -3.01 12.77 -0.01
CA ASP A 58 -2.75 11.34 -0.14
C ASP A 58 -3.71 10.73 -1.19
N PRO A 59 -3.19 10.13 -2.29
CA PRO A 59 -4.02 9.58 -3.36
C PRO A 59 -4.99 8.48 -2.90
N ALA A 60 -4.73 7.84 -1.76
CA ALA A 60 -5.63 6.85 -1.18
C ALA A 60 -6.92 7.46 -0.59
N LEU A 61 -6.98 8.78 -0.42
CA LEU A 61 -8.14 9.47 0.13
C LEU A 61 -9.22 9.67 -0.94
N THR A 62 -10.29 8.89 -0.84
CA THR A 62 -11.46 8.96 -1.74
C THR A 62 -12.68 9.62 -1.11
N VAL A 63 -12.52 10.22 0.07
CA VAL A 63 -13.60 10.87 0.82
C VAL A 63 -14.10 12.14 0.13
N ARG A 64 -15.42 12.38 0.23
CA ARG A 64 -16.07 13.62 -0.23
C ARG A 64 -16.35 14.53 0.96
N VAL A 65 -16.01 15.79 0.83
CA VAL A 65 -16.09 16.83 1.87
C VAL A 65 -16.88 18.02 1.36
N LEU A 66 -17.39 18.84 2.28
CA LEU A 66 -17.99 20.12 1.91
C LEU A 66 -16.88 21.12 1.57
N PRO A 67 -17.09 21.99 0.55
CA PRO A 67 -16.20 23.12 0.31
C PRO A 67 -16.11 24.00 1.56
N THR A 68 -14.90 24.42 1.92
CA THR A 68 -14.67 25.30 3.06
C THR A 68 -15.04 26.74 2.73
N GLN A 69 -15.57 27.45 3.73
CA GLN A 69 -15.83 28.89 3.67
C GLN A 69 -14.88 29.68 4.59
N ALA A 70 -13.87 29.02 5.16
CA ALA A 70 -12.97 29.65 6.12
C ALA A 70 -12.11 30.76 5.49
N ASP A 71 -11.86 31.79 6.29
CA ASP A 71 -11.04 32.95 5.92
C ASP A 71 -9.54 32.75 6.14
N THR A 72 -9.17 31.72 6.92
CA THR A 72 -7.76 31.36 7.18
C THR A 72 -7.44 29.96 6.67
N LEU A 73 -6.17 29.74 6.31
CA LEU A 73 -5.71 28.48 5.74
C LEU A 73 -5.85 27.33 6.74
N GLU A 74 -5.40 27.53 7.97
CA GLU A 74 -5.42 26.49 9.02
C GLU A 74 -6.85 26.07 9.33
N LYS A 75 -7.78 27.04 9.44
CA LYS A 75 -9.19 26.76 9.66
C LYS A 75 -9.82 26.05 8.46
N ALA A 76 -9.44 26.43 7.24
CA ALA A 76 -9.86 25.72 6.03
C ALA A 76 -9.41 24.25 6.04
N LEU A 77 -8.15 23.99 6.41
CA LEU A 77 -7.61 22.63 6.52
C LEU A 77 -8.31 21.82 7.63
N ASP A 78 -8.59 22.44 8.78
CA ASP A 78 -9.37 21.83 9.87
C ASP A 78 -10.78 21.43 9.39
N GLU A 79 -11.49 22.34 8.70
CA GLU A 79 -12.82 22.07 8.15
C GLU A 79 -12.81 20.93 7.12
N LEU A 80 -11.78 20.85 6.26
CA LEU A 80 -11.64 19.78 5.28
C LEU A 80 -11.47 18.40 5.92
N VAL A 81 -10.71 18.30 7.01
CA VAL A 81 -10.46 17.00 7.66
C VAL A 81 -11.50 16.64 8.71
N ALA A 82 -12.27 17.60 9.24
CA ALA A 82 -13.23 17.38 10.34
C ALA A 82 -14.26 16.27 10.06
N ASN A 83 -14.68 16.12 8.80
CA ASN A 83 -15.70 15.14 8.39
C ASN A 83 -15.11 13.82 7.86
N ALA A 84 -13.77 13.71 7.81
CA ALA A 84 -13.08 12.55 7.29
C ALA A 84 -12.44 11.75 8.44
N ARG A 85 -12.95 10.52 8.67
CA ARG A 85 -12.40 9.64 9.71
C ARG A 85 -10.94 9.30 9.41
N ASP A 86 -10.12 9.33 10.45
CA ASP A 86 -8.70 8.96 10.42
C ASP A 86 -7.87 9.79 9.41
N VAL A 87 -8.38 10.94 8.98
CA VAL A 87 -7.64 11.88 8.12
C VAL A 87 -7.12 13.02 8.98
N VAL A 88 -5.86 13.38 8.77
CA VAL A 88 -5.21 14.50 9.46
C VAL A 88 -4.49 15.36 8.45
N TRP A 89 -4.28 16.63 8.80
CA TRP A 89 -3.36 17.49 8.06
C TRP A 89 -2.09 17.79 8.87
N ARG A 90 -0.96 17.99 8.20
CA ARG A 90 0.33 18.37 8.82
C ARG A 90 1.03 19.44 8.00
N LYS A 91 1.73 20.33 8.70
CA LYS A 91 2.66 21.30 8.13
C LYS A 91 4.05 20.65 8.05
N VAL A 92 4.63 20.60 6.86
CA VAL A 92 5.87 19.86 6.59
C VAL A 92 6.91 20.81 6.01
N TYR A 93 8.11 20.78 6.57
CA TYR A 93 9.25 21.56 6.09
C TYR A 93 10.29 20.58 5.54
N THR A 94 10.71 20.79 4.30
CA THR A 94 11.68 19.94 3.62
C THR A 94 13.07 20.59 3.69
N ASN A 95 14.12 19.77 3.67
CA ASN A 95 15.47 20.30 3.61
C ASN A 95 15.74 20.92 2.22
N LYS A 96 16.74 21.80 2.14
CA LYS A 96 17.26 22.38 0.89
C LYS A 96 18.53 21.67 0.40
N VAL A 97 18.68 20.36 0.60
CA VAL A 97 19.94 19.68 0.27
C VAL A 97 20.07 19.54 -1.25
N LEU A 98 21.08 20.21 -1.82
CA LEU A 98 21.49 20.14 -3.23
C LEU A 98 20.42 20.60 -4.24
N GLY A 99 19.42 21.37 -3.81
CA GLY A 99 18.37 21.90 -4.69
C GLY A 99 17.39 20.86 -5.24
N VAL A 100 17.44 19.63 -4.75
CA VAL A 100 16.49 18.58 -5.11
C VAL A 100 15.33 18.62 -4.12
N GLU A 101 14.18 19.11 -4.56
CA GLU A 101 12.96 19.02 -3.76
C GLU A 101 12.45 17.57 -3.75
N PRO A 102 12.08 17.03 -2.57
CA PRO A 102 11.54 15.68 -2.48
C PRO A 102 10.21 15.60 -3.22
N SER A 103 9.95 14.45 -3.86
CA SER A 103 8.69 14.24 -4.56
C SER A 103 7.50 14.18 -3.58
N PRO A 104 6.26 14.47 -4.02
CA PRO A 104 5.08 14.37 -3.16
C PRO A 104 4.93 13.00 -2.48
N GLU A 105 5.29 11.92 -3.19
CA GLU A 105 5.26 10.55 -2.67
C GLU A 105 6.28 10.32 -1.56
N GLN A 106 7.49 10.86 -1.71
CA GLN A 106 8.54 10.80 -0.68
C GLN A 106 8.11 11.57 0.58
N ILE A 107 7.51 12.76 0.40
CA ILE A 107 6.98 13.56 1.51
C ILE A 107 5.89 12.77 2.24
N LEU A 108 4.89 12.24 1.53
CA LEU A 108 3.80 11.45 2.12
C LEU A 108 4.33 10.24 2.89
N SER A 109 5.26 9.49 2.31
CA SER A 109 5.87 8.31 2.93
C SER A 109 6.62 8.69 4.22
N ALA A 110 7.43 9.75 4.18
CA ALA A 110 8.18 10.22 5.34
C ALA A 110 7.25 10.70 6.47
N VAL A 111 6.23 11.49 6.14
CA VAL A 111 5.24 11.98 7.12
C VAL A 111 4.51 10.81 7.77
N ARG A 112 4.08 9.83 6.97
CA ARG A 112 3.41 8.63 7.50
C ARG A 112 4.32 7.84 8.44
N ALA A 113 5.59 7.66 8.07
CA ALA A 113 6.58 6.99 8.92
C ALA A 113 6.80 7.75 10.25
N LEU A 114 6.89 9.08 10.22
CA LEU A 114 7.04 9.88 11.45
C LEU A 114 5.80 9.79 12.35
N LEU A 115 4.60 9.70 11.78
CA LEU A 115 3.35 9.60 12.53
C LEU A 115 3.05 8.18 13.05
N SER A 116 3.72 7.14 12.51
CA SER A 116 3.53 5.76 12.93
C SER A 116 4.50 5.30 14.03
N ILE A 117 5.54 6.08 14.32
CA ILE A 117 6.46 5.79 15.44
C ILE A 117 5.74 6.08 16.76
N GLU A 118 5.51 5.04 17.56
CA GLU A 118 4.88 5.15 18.88
C GLU A 118 5.88 5.43 20.01
N LEU A 119 7.17 5.55 19.69
CA LEU A 119 8.24 5.89 20.64
C LEU A 119 8.26 7.40 20.92
N GLY A 120 8.48 7.80 22.18
CA GLY A 120 8.68 9.21 22.54
C GLY A 120 9.97 9.81 21.95
N GLY A 121 10.98 8.97 21.71
CA GLY A 121 12.20 9.35 21.01
C GLY A 121 13.13 8.14 20.82
N VAL A 122 13.98 8.21 19.80
CA VAL A 122 14.98 7.17 19.49
C VAL A 122 16.21 7.80 18.86
N ILE A 123 17.38 7.32 19.27
CA ILE A 123 18.66 7.66 18.64
C ILE A 123 19.31 6.37 18.16
N VAL A 124 19.68 6.32 16.89
CA VAL A 124 20.38 5.18 16.28
C VAL A 124 21.74 5.65 15.80
N VAL A 125 22.80 5.07 16.34
CA VAL A 125 24.18 5.42 15.99
C VAL A 125 24.75 4.37 15.04
N ASN A 126 25.33 4.79 13.93
CA ASN A 126 26.15 3.95 13.06
C ASN A 126 27.62 4.12 13.45
N PRO A 127 28.23 3.15 14.16
CA PRO A 127 29.61 3.29 14.63
C PRO A 127 30.62 3.27 13.48
N ARG A 128 30.28 2.73 12.30
CA ARG A 128 31.20 2.64 11.16
C ARG A 128 31.39 3.98 10.46
N SER A 129 30.32 4.76 10.31
CA SER A 129 30.35 6.08 9.67
C SER A 129 30.41 7.24 10.66
N ALA A 130 30.38 6.94 11.96
CA ALA A 130 30.27 7.94 13.04
C ALA A 130 29.08 8.92 12.82
N THR A 131 27.97 8.41 12.28
CA THR A 131 26.74 9.17 12.07
C THR A 131 25.64 8.68 12.99
N LEU A 132 24.70 9.56 13.32
CA LEU A 132 23.52 9.20 14.09
C LEU A 132 22.25 9.68 13.38
N ASN A 133 21.15 8.95 13.62
CA ASN A 133 19.79 9.39 13.32
C ASN A 133 19.08 9.63 14.65
N SER A 134 18.38 10.76 14.76
CA SER A 134 17.63 11.12 15.95
C SER A 134 16.18 11.41 15.58
N PHE A 135 15.26 10.91 16.40
CA PHE A 135 13.84 11.18 16.33
C PHE A 135 13.32 11.49 17.72
N VAL A 136 12.46 12.51 17.82
CA VAL A 136 11.76 12.88 19.05
C VAL A 136 10.32 13.20 18.67
N ALA A 137 9.37 12.49 19.27
CA ALA A 137 7.95 12.70 19.03
C ALA A 137 7.42 13.85 19.89
N ASN A 138 6.43 14.58 19.37
CA ASN A 138 5.67 15.60 20.10
C ASN A 138 6.53 16.68 20.80
N TYR A 139 7.68 17.01 20.21
CA TYR A 139 8.51 18.09 20.71
C TYR A 139 7.79 19.43 20.51
N PRO A 140 7.67 20.31 21.53
CA PRO A 140 6.99 21.58 21.39
C PRO A 140 7.61 22.44 20.28
N ALA A 141 6.78 22.86 19.33
CA ALA A 141 7.22 23.75 18.26
C ALA A 141 7.45 25.17 18.83
N PRO A 142 8.63 25.78 18.62
CA PRO A 142 8.86 27.16 19.04
C PRO A 142 7.98 28.13 18.23
N GLN A 143 7.56 29.24 18.85
CA GLN A 143 6.67 30.23 18.21
C GLN A 143 7.26 30.86 16.94
N ASN A 144 8.60 30.86 16.81
CA ASN A 144 9.35 31.41 15.70
C ASN A 144 10.05 30.31 14.87
N LEU A 145 9.50 29.09 14.85
CA LEU A 145 10.10 27.95 14.16
C LEU A 145 10.58 28.31 12.75
N GLU A 146 9.74 28.95 11.94
CA GLU A 146 10.05 29.32 10.56
C GLU A 146 11.31 30.18 10.43
N ALA A 147 11.56 31.09 11.38
CA ALA A 147 12.75 31.93 11.40
C ALA A 147 14.02 31.15 11.76
N THR A 148 13.87 30.02 12.45
CA THR A 148 14.99 29.16 12.86
C THR A 148 15.31 28.06 11.83
N LEU A 149 14.37 27.70 10.95
CA LEU A 149 14.53 26.63 9.97
C LEU A 149 15.71 26.83 9.01
N GLU A 150 15.96 28.09 8.61
CA GLU A 150 17.08 28.41 7.72
C GLU A 150 18.43 28.39 8.43
N GLN A 151 18.43 28.42 9.76
CA GLN A 151 19.63 28.37 10.61
C GLN A 151 19.98 26.93 11.02
N MET A 152 19.08 25.97 10.78
CA MET A 152 19.35 24.55 11.02
C MET A 152 20.38 24.01 10.03
N GLN A 153 21.07 22.93 10.41
CA GLN A 153 22.06 22.29 9.54
C GLN A 153 21.70 20.81 9.29
N PRO A 154 21.36 20.42 8.05
CA PRO A 154 21.22 21.26 6.86
C PRO A 154 20.02 22.22 6.92
N PRO A 155 20.02 23.34 6.16
CA PRO A 155 18.95 24.31 6.20
C PRO A 155 17.65 23.75 5.62
N PHE A 156 16.53 24.11 6.26
CA PHE A 156 15.19 23.78 5.80
C PHE A 156 14.56 24.93 5.03
N SER A 157 13.60 24.62 4.17
CA SER A 157 12.74 25.64 3.56
C SER A 157 11.79 26.20 4.60
N ALA A 158 11.76 27.53 4.75
CA ALA A 158 10.76 28.21 5.56
C ALA A 158 9.36 28.17 4.93
N LYS A 159 9.25 27.80 3.65
CA LYS A 159 7.96 27.61 2.98
C LYS A 159 7.44 26.20 3.29
N PRO A 160 6.32 26.07 4.02
CA PRO A 160 5.76 24.77 4.35
C PRO A 160 5.04 24.16 3.15
N VAL A 161 5.04 22.83 3.12
CA VAL A 161 4.11 22.02 2.35
C VAL A 161 3.05 21.47 3.30
N TYR A 162 1.78 21.65 2.96
CA TYR A 162 0.68 21.12 3.75
C TYR A 162 0.32 19.75 3.22
N VAL A 163 0.17 18.76 4.09
CA VAL A 163 -0.12 17.38 3.70
C VAL A 163 -1.40 16.93 4.36
N ILE A 164 -2.35 16.43 3.57
CA ILE A 164 -3.58 15.78 4.04
C ILE A 164 -3.44 14.29 3.78
N LEU A 165 -3.43 13.48 4.84
CA LEU A 165 -3.20 12.05 4.74
C LEU A 165 -3.97 11.25 5.78
N ASN A 166 -4.08 9.94 5.54
CA ASN A 166 -4.38 8.99 6.60
C ASN A 166 -3.04 8.45 7.18
N PRO A 167 -2.74 8.67 8.47
CA PRO A 167 -1.47 8.25 9.08
C PRO A 167 -1.38 6.72 9.24
N ARG A 168 -2.53 6.04 9.28
CA ARG A 168 -2.63 4.58 9.31
C ARG A 168 -3.58 4.17 8.20
N PRO A 169 -3.12 4.18 6.93
CA PRO A 169 -3.99 3.82 5.82
C PRO A 169 -4.59 2.46 6.13
N GLN A 170 -5.90 2.41 6.29
CA GLN A 170 -6.59 1.15 6.45
C GLN A 170 -6.27 0.36 5.18
N GLN A 171 -5.62 -0.80 5.34
CA GLN A 171 -5.58 -1.75 4.23
C GLN A 171 -7.03 -1.90 3.77
N PRO A 172 -7.32 -1.80 2.46
CA PRO A 172 -8.68 -1.92 1.98
C PRO A 172 -9.25 -3.18 2.62
N ALA A 173 -10.26 -3.02 3.47
CA ALA A 173 -10.81 -4.12 4.22
C ALA A 173 -11.32 -5.13 3.19
N LEU A 174 -10.55 -6.20 3.00
CA LEU A 174 -10.90 -7.28 2.11
C LEU A 174 -12.21 -7.84 2.66
N ARG A 175 -13.28 -7.74 1.88
CA ARG A 175 -14.61 -8.13 2.35
C ARG A 175 -14.72 -9.64 2.32
N GLY A 176 -15.33 -10.22 3.34
CA GLY A 176 -15.62 -11.65 3.39
C GLY A 176 -14.76 -12.43 4.38
N THR A 177 -14.88 -13.75 4.31
CA THR A 177 -14.12 -14.72 5.10
C THR A 177 -12.62 -14.68 4.76
N PRO A 178 -11.72 -15.16 5.64
CA PRO A 178 -10.28 -15.19 5.36
C PRO A 178 -9.90 -15.82 4.01
N ALA A 179 -10.65 -16.82 3.54
CA ALA A 179 -10.47 -17.43 2.24
C ALA A 179 -10.83 -16.48 1.08
N GLU A 180 -11.94 -15.73 1.19
CA GLU A 180 -12.34 -14.73 0.20
C GLU A 180 -11.37 -13.54 0.17
N GLN A 181 -10.84 -13.15 1.33
CA GLN A 181 -9.83 -12.11 1.44
C GLN A 181 -8.54 -12.53 0.74
N PHE A 182 -8.08 -13.77 0.97
CA PHE A 182 -6.92 -14.33 0.29
C PHE A 182 -7.12 -14.39 -1.23
N ALA A 183 -8.30 -14.80 -1.70
CA ALA A 183 -8.64 -14.80 -3.12
C ALA A 183 -8.64 -13.38 -3.72
N GLN A 184 -9.19 -12.38 -3.02
CA GLN A 184 -9.16 -10.97 -3.45
C GLN A 184 -7.73 -10.43 -3.54
N LEU A 185 -6.88 -10.74 -2.56
CA LEU A 185 -5.48 -10.35 -2.57
C LEU A 185 -4.72 -10.99 -3.74
N GLN A 186 -4.97 -12.27 -4.02
CA GLN A 186 -4.40 -12.96 -5.17
C GLN A 186 -4.84 -12.33 -6.49
N GLN A 187 -6.12 -11.97 -6.62
CA GLN A 187 -6.66 -11.33 -7.82
C GLN A 187 -6.03 -9.95 -8.05
N GLN A 188 -5.84 -9.16 -6.98
CA GLN A 188 -5.15 -7.87 -7.06
C GLN A 188 -3.69 -8.02 -7.47
N LEU A 189 -2.99 -9.03 -6.94
CA LEU A 189 -1.62 -9.34 -7.36
C LEU A 189 -1.57 -9.74 -8.83
N PHE A 190 -2.54 -10.53 -9.30
CA PHE A 190 -2.61 -10.94 -10.69
C PHE A 190 -2.90 -9.75 -11.63
N ASP A 191 -3.87 -8.91 -11.29
CA ASP A 191 -4.21 -7.70 -12.06
C ASP A 191 -3.04 -6.73 -12.13
N LEU A 192 -2.27 -6.60 -11.04
CA LEU A 192 -1.06 -5.79 -11.02
C LEU A 192 0.01 -6.35 -11.97
N LEU A 193 0.26 -7.66 -11.90
CA LEU A 193 1.22 -8.32 -12.80
C LEU A 193 0.75 -8.30 -14.26
N ALA A 194 -0.56 -8.36 -14.51
CA ALA A 194 -1.14 -8.28 -15.85
C ALA A 194 -0.95 -6.90 -16.49
N LYS A 195 -0.97 -5.83 -15.69
CA LYS A 195 -0.72 -4.45 -16.13
C LYS A 195 0.76 -4.13 -16.36
N MET A 196 1.67 -4.96 -15.85
CA MET A 196 3.12 -4.82 -16.10
C MET A 196 3.52 -5.43 -17.43
N SER A 197 4.56 -4.88 -18.07
CA SER A 197 5.22 -5.52 -19.21
C SER A 197 5.84 -6.87 -18.81
N PRO A 198 6.09 -7.80 -19.76
CA PRO A 198 6.71 -9.09 -19.48
C PRO A 198 8.06 -8.98 -18.77
N GLU A 199 8.86 -7.98 -19.13
CA GLU A 199 10.17 -7.69 -18.55
C GLU A 199 10.04 -7.20 -17.10
N GLU A 200 9.15 -6.24 -16.84
CA GLU A 200 8.87 -5.72 -15.49
C GLU A 200 8.29 -6.81 -14.59
N ARG A 201 7.40 -7.66 -15.11
CA ARG A 201 6.86 -8.81 -14.40
C ARG A 201 7.96 -9.79 -14.02
N SER A 202 8.86 -10.11 -14.95
CA SER A 202 10.01 -11.00 -14.70
C SER A 202 10.95 -10.44 -13.62
N GLN A 203 11.15 -9.12 -13.60
CA GLN A 203 11.98 -8.43 -12.61
C GLN A 203 11.30 -8.39 -11.24
N ALA A 204 10.01 -8.06 -11.18
CA ALA A 204 9.22 -8.04 -9.95
C ALA A 204 9.15 -9.43 -9.29
N LEU A 205 8.97 -10.49 -10.09
CA LEU A 205 8.97 -11.87 -9.60
C LEU A 205 10.34 -12.30 -9.07
N ARG A 206 11.43 -11.90 -9.74
CA ARG A 206 12.80 -12.16 -9.27
C ARG A 206 13.09 -11.42 -7.96
N ALA A 207 12.65 -10.17 -7.83
CA ALA A 207 12.78 -9.39 -6.61
C ALA A 207 11.99 -10.01 -5.45
N GLY A 208 10.75 -10.45 -5.70
CA GLY A 208 9.94 -11.16 -4.71
C GLY A 208 10.57 -12.47 -4.25
N MET A 209 11.17 -13.24 -5.18
CA MET A 209 11.88 -14.47 -4.85
C MET A 209 13.15 -14.19 -4.02
N GLN A 210 13.89 -13.13 -4.31
CA GLN A 210 15.05 -12.73 -3.50
C GLN A 210 14.64 -12.29 -2.11
N MET A 211 13.56 -11.49 -2.00
CA MET A 211 13.01 -11.08 -0.71
C MET A 211 12.57 -12.28 0.12
N TRP A 212 11.92 -13.27 -0.50
CA TRP A 212 11.58 -14.54 0.14
C TRP A 212 12.82 -15.32 0.60
N MET A 213 13.82 -15.49 -0.28
CA MET A 213 15.04 -16.23 0.04
C MET A 213 15.88 -15.57 1.14
N ASN A 214 15.79 -14.24 1.26
CA ASN A 214 16.45 -13.45 2.30
C ASN A 214 15.59 -13.27 3.57
N ALA A 215 14.32 -13.68 3.55
CA ALA A 215 13.48 -13.65 4.74
C ALA A 215 14.03 -14.61 5.81
N ASP A 216 13.74 -14.28 7.07
CA ASP A 216 14.15 -15.10 8.20
C ASP A 216 13.74 -16.58 7.99
N PRO A 217 14.65 -17.55 8.22
CA PRO A 217 14.34 -18.96 8.00
C PRO A 217 13.11 -19.47 8.76
N ASN A 218 12.86 -18.96 9.98
CA ASN A 218 11.69 -19.34 10.76
C ASN A 218 10.41 -18.75 10.18
N LEU A 219 10.44 -17.48 9.74
CA LEU A 219 9.31 -16.84 9.06
C LEU A 219 8.97 -17.56 7.75
N ARG A 220 9.98 -17.94 6.96
CA ARG A 220 9.79 -18.77 5.76
C ARG A 220 9.12 -20.10 6.09
N ASN A 221 9.62 -20.82 7.09
CA ASN A 221 9.08 -22.10 7.49
C ASN A 221 7.62 -21.97 7.96
N GLN A 222 7.31 -20.94 8.76
CA GLN A 222 5.94 -20.66 9.21
C GLN A 222 5.00 -20.41 8.02
N MET A 223 5.40 -19.57 7.06
CA MET A 223 4.59 -19.33 5.87
C MET A 223 4.44 -20.57 4.98
N ILE A 224 5.45 -21.44 4.91
CA ILE A 224 5.34 -22.74 4.21
C ILE A 224 4.31 -23.63 4.91
N PHE A 225 4.38 -23.76 6.24
CA PHE A 225 3.42 -24.56 7.00
C PHE A 225 2.00 -24.02 6.90
N GLU A 226 1.83 -22.71 6.97
CA GLU A 226 0.53 -22.07 6.83
C GLU A 226 -0.02 -22.22 5.41
N GLY A 227 0.83 -22.09 4.39
CA GLY A 227 0.46 -22.37 3.00
C GLY A 227 0.04 -23.83 2.79
N MET A 228 0.72 -24.79 3.42
CA MET A 228 0.33 -26.21 3.40
C MET A 228 -0.98 -26.46 4.13
N ARG A 229 -1.22 -25.80 5.27
CA ARG A 229 -2.50 -25.92 5.99
C ARG A 229 -3.65 -25.41 5.13
N LEU A 230 -3.51 -24.22 4.55
CA LEU A 230 -4.53 -23.61 3.70
C LEU A 230 -4.80 -24.45 2.45
N SER A 231 -3.78 -25.01 1.82
CA SER A 231 -3.96 -25.88 0.65
C SER A 231 -4.68 -27.18 1.01
N PHE A 232 -4.41 -27.72 2.20
CA PHE A 232 -5.09 -28.90 2.71
C PHE A 232 -6.56 -28.63 3.06
N GLU A 233 -6.85 -27.50 3.72
CA GLU A 233 -8.22 -27.05 3.98
C GLU A 233 -9.01 -26.84 2.67
N TYR A 234 -8.38 -26.22 1.67
CA TYR A 234 -8.96 -26.09 0.35
C TYR A 234 -9.21 -27.45 -0.30
N TRP A 235 -8.24 -28.37 -0.26
CA TRP A 235 -8.40 -29.73 -0.78
C TRP A 235 -9.60 -30.47 -0.15
N GLN A 236 -9.76 -30.34 1.17
CA GLN A 236 -10.89 -30.91 1.90
C GLN A 236 -12.22 -30.24 1.57
N SER A 237 -12.21 -28.96 1.19
CA SER A 237 -13.42 -28.23 0.77
C SER A 237 -13.92 -28.62 -0.63
N LEU A 238 -13.08 -29.27 -1.44
CA LEU A 238 -13.44 -29.71 -2.79
C LEU A 238 -14.30 -30.98 -2.76
N THR A 239 -15.21 -31.09 -3.73
CA THR A 239 -15.98 -32.32 -3.95
C THR A 239 -15.07 -33.47 -4.41
N PRO A 240 -15.46 -34.74 -4.21
CA PRO A 240 -14.67 -35.89 -4.67
C PRO A 240 -14.37 -35.89 -6.17
N GLU A 241 -15.26 -35.30 -6.99
CA GLU A 241 -15.06 -35.15 -8.43
C GLU A 241 -14.00 -34.09 -8.75
N GLN A 242 -14.07 -32.92 -8.11
CA GLN A 242 -13.05 -31.87 -8.25
C GLN A 242 -11.67 -32.32 -7.74
N GLN A 243 -11.64 -33.13 -6.68
CA GLN A 243 -10.40 -33.76 -6.21
C GLN A 243 -9.82 -34.71 -7.26
N ARG A 244 -10.65 -35.56 -7.90
CA ARG A 244 -10.19 -36.46 -8.98
C ARG A 244 -9.67 -35.69 -10.18
N GLU A 245 -10.36 -34.63 -10.58
CA GLU A 245 -9.95 -33.78 -11.70
C GLU A 245 -8.60 -33.10 -11.42
N MET A 246 -8.40 -32.60 -10.20
CA MET A 246 -7.11 -32.05 -9.76
C MET A 246 -6.00 -33.10 -9.71
N ILE A 247 -6.28 -34.33 -9.24
CA ILE A 247 -5.32 -35.44 -9.29
C ILE A 247 -4.96 -35.79 -10.72
N GLU A 248 -5.94 -35.80 -11.63
CA GLU A 248 -5.71 -36.13 -13.03
C GLU A 248 -4.92 -35.04 -13.76
N MET A 249 -5.23 -33.77 -13.48
CA MET A 249 -4.47 -32.62 -13.97
C MET A 249 -3.03 -32.64 -13.44
N GLY A 250 -2.86 -32.93 -12.14
CA GLY A 250 -1.54 -33.08 -11.51
C GLY A 250 -0.75 -34.25 -12.09
N ARG A 251 -1.40 -35.38 -12.37
CA ARG A 251 -0.77 -36.55 -13.01
C ARG A 251 -0.29 -36.23 -14.42
N LYS A 252 -1.16 -35.62 -15.26
CA LYS A 252 -0.79 -35.19 -16.63
C LYS A 252 0.38 -34.21 -16.62
N PHE A 253 0.38 -33.26 -15.68
CA PHE A 253 1.46 -32.30 -15.53
C PHE A 253 2.78 -32.97 -15.11
N PHE A 254 2.72 -33.90 -14.15
CA PHE A 254 3.90 -34.64 -13.69
C PHE A 254 4.47 -35.56 -14.78
N GLU A 255 3.62 -36.27 -15.51
CA GLU A 255 4.03 -37.10 -16.66
C GLU A 255 4.67 -36.26 -17.76
N GLN A 256 4.15 -35.08 -18.05
CA GLN A 256 4.69 -34.18 -19.07
C GLN A 256 6.06 -33.57 -18.69
N TYR A 257 6.31 -33.33 -17.39
CA TYR A 257 7.54 -32.68 -16.92
C TYR A 257 8.62 -33.63 -16.40
N MET A 258 8.24 -34.80 -15.86
CA MET A 258 9.17 -35.81 -15.33
C MET A 258 9.30 -37.04 -16.23
N GLY A 259 8.35 -37.25 -17.15
CA GLY A 259 8.37 -38.36 -18.12
C GLY A 259 9.15 -38.08 -19.41
N GLY A 260 9.63 -36.85 -19.64
CA GLY A 260 10.46 -36.47 -20.79
C GLY A 260 11.95 -36.85 -20.68
N GLY A 261 12.27 -37.94 -19.96
CA GLY A 261 13.64 -38.32 -19.60
C GLY A 261 13.93 -39.82 -19.74
N GLY A 262 13.29 -40.49 -20.69
CA GLY A 262 13.57 -41.89 -20.97
C GLY A 262 12.96 -42.33 -22.30
N TYR A 263 13.59 -41.92 -23.40
CA TYR A 263 14.09 -42.75 -24.51
C TYR A 263 14.89 -41.86 -25.45
#